data_AF-A0A0N0TIE6-F1
#
_entry.id   AF-A0A0N0TIE6-F1
#
_cell.length_a   1.000
_cell.length_b   1.000
_cell.length_c   1.000
_cell.angle_alpha   90.00
_cell.angle_beta   90.00
_cell.angle_gamma   90.00
#
_symmetry.space_group_name_H-M   'P 1'
#
loop_
_entity.id
_entity.type
_entity.pdbx_description
1 polymer ?
#
loop_
_entity_poly.entity_id
_entity_poly.type
_entity_poly.pdbx_seq_one_letter_code
_entity_poly.pdbx_strand_id
1 'polypeptide(L)'
;ETAQEHYAFDGSDVWSMFHSYAFDVSVFEMWGALAHGGTLVVVPREVTRSPEEFLDLLVEQGVTVLSQTPSAFRSLVSAAASGDERIGRLALRSVVFAGEKLEFGELRPWVQRLGLDRPALVNMYGITETTVHTTYYRVVDA
;
A
#
# COMPACT_ATOMS: atom_id res chain seq x y z
N GLU A 1 -5.96 19.07 6.72
CA GLU A 1 -4.95 19.03 7.81
C GLU A 1 -4.49 17.61 8.10
N THR A 2 -5.36 16.69 8.56
CA THR A 2 -4.97 15.32 8.97
C THR A 2 -4.25 14.47 7.92
N ALA A 3 -4.67 14.45 6.65
CA ALA A 3 -3.98 13.63 5.63
C ALA A 3 -2.56 14.12 5.33
N GLN A 4 -2.35 15.44 5.30
CA GLN A 4 -1.05 16.04 5.04
C GLN A 4 -0.09 15.85 6.23
N GLU A 5 -0.61 15.95 7.45
CA GLU A 5 0.15 15.71 8.69
C GLU A 5 0.58 14.25 8.86
N HIS A 6 -0.24 13.29 8.42
CA HIS A 6 0.05 11.86 8.61
C HIS A 6 0.81 11.21 7.45
N TYR A 7 0.71 11.75 6.24
CA TYR A 7 1.26 11.11 5.04
C TYR A 7 2.20 11.98 4.20
N ALA A 8 2.05 13.31 4.24
CA ALA A 8 2.81 14.25 3.43
C ALA A 8 2.82 13.85 1.93
N PHE A 9 1.65 13.57 1.37
CA PHE A 9 1.48 13.30 -0.05
C PHE A 9 1.76 14.55 -0.89
N ASP A 10 2.44 14.37 -2.01
CA ASP A 10 2.75 15.44 -2.95
C ASP A 10 2.74 14.96 -4.41
N GLY A 11 3.03 15.88 -5.35
CA GLY A 11 2.99 15.59 -6.78
C GLY A 11 4.08 14.62 -7.28
N SER A 12 5.02 14.20 -6.42
CA SER A 12 5.99 13.15 -6.74
C SER A 12 5.49 11.75 -6.43
N ASP A 13 4.34 11.61 -5.76
CA ASP A 13 3.80 10.30 -5.41
C ASP A 13 3.17 9.58 -6.59
N VAL A 14 3.44 8.28 -6.66
CA VAL A 14 2.86 7.34 -7.60
C VAL A 14 2.01 6.34 -6.82
N TRP A 15 0.71 6.35 -7.06
CA TRP A 15 -0.28 5.51 -6.40
C TRP A 15 -0.72 4.38 -7.31
N SER A 16 -0.88 3.17 -6.78
CA SER A 16 -1.58 2.10 -7.48
C SER A 16 -3.08 2.15 -7.19
N MET A 17 -3.92 2.20 -8.23
CA MET A 17 -5.34 1.88 -8.13
C MET A 17 -5.49 0.36 -8.27
N PHE A 18 -5.34 -0.36 -7.15
CA PHE A 18 -5.38 -1.81 -7.09
C PHE A 18 -6.79 -2.33 -6.87
N HIS A 19 -7.58 -1.61 -6.07
CA HIS A 19 -8.89 -2.07 -5.67
C HIS A 19 -9.94 -1.77 -6.75
N SER A 20 -11.01 -2.60 -6.76
CA SER A 20 -12.19 -2.33 -7.58
C SER A 20 -12.75 -0.94 -7.28
N TYR A 21 -13.18 -0.19 -8.31
CA TYR A 21 -13.87 1.10 -8.14
C TYR A 21 -15.23 0.97 -7.41
N ALA A 22 -15.71 -0.25 -7.17
CA ALA A 22 -16.87 -0.54 -6.35
C ALA A 22 -16.53 -0.79 -4.86
N PHE A 23 -15.25 -0.78 -4.49
CA PHE A 23 -14.78 -0.86 -3.10
C PHE A 23 -14.19 0.49 -2.69
N ASP A 24 -14.59 1.01 -1.55
CA ASP A 24 -14.34 2.40 -1.15
C ASP A 24 -12.86 2.73 -0.90
N VAL A 25 -12.00 1.74 -0.64
CA VAL A 25 -10.54 1.92 -0.63
C VAL A 25 -10.02 2.51 -1.95
N SER A 26 -10.65 2.21 -3.08
CA SER A 26 -10.28 2.82 -4.38
C SER A 26 -10.53 4.32 -4.43
N VAL A 27 -11.46 4.86 -3.63
CA VAL A 27 -11.69 6.31 -3.48
C VAL A 27 -10.45 6.96 -2.85
N PHE A 28 -9.86 6.30 -1.84
CA PHE A 28 -8.62 6.77 -1.23
C PHE A 28 -7.43 6.68 -2.19
N GLU A 29 -7.31 5.60 -2.97
CA GLU A 29 -6.26 5.48 -4.00
C GLU A 29 -6.37 6.58 -5.07
N MET A 30 -7.57 6.77 -5.64
CA MET A 30 -7.81 7.76 -6.69
C MET A 30 -7.59 9.19 -6.20
N TRP A 31 -8.24 9.58 -5.12
CA TRP A 31 -8.17 10.97 -4.65
C TRP A 31 -6.89 11.25 -3.88
N GLY A 32 -6.24 10.24 -3.30
CA GLY A 32 -4.89 10.34 -2.74
C GLY A 32 -3.90 10.86 -3.79
N ALA A 33 -3.94 10.30 -5.01
CA ALA A 33 -3.13 10.80 -6.12
C ALA A 33 -3.66 12.13 -6.68
N LEU A 34 -4.90 12.13 -7.17
CA LEU A 34 -5.42 13.21 -8.02
C LEU A 34 -5.61 14.54 -7.27
N ALA A 35 -5.91 14.50 -5.96
CA ALA A 35 -6.06 15.73 -5.17
C ALA A 35 -4.71 16.38 -4.82
N HIS A 36 -3.60 15.65 -4.91
CA HIS A 36 -2.26 16.13 -4.52
C HIS A 36 -1.31 16.31 -5.72
N GLY A 37 -1.81 16.13 -6.95
CA GLY A 37 -1.02 16.25 -8.18
C GLY A 37 -0.13 15.04 -8.47
N GLY A 38 -0.34 13.91 -7.79
CA GLY A 38 0.40 12.67 -7.99
C GLY A 38 -0.06 11.91 -9.24
N THR A 39 0.61 10.79 -9.51
CA THR A 39 0.30 9.89 -10.61
C THR A 39 -0.54 8.71 -10.11
N LEU A 40 -1.62 8.37 -10.82
CA LEU A 40 -2.44 7.19 -10.53
C LEU A 40 -2.20 6.10 -11.58
N VAL A 41 -1.59 5.00 -11.16
CA VAL A 41 -1.37 3.80 -11.98
C VAL A 41 -2.58 2.89 -11.87
N VAL A 42 -3.36 2.77 -12.94
CA VAL A 42 -4.50 1.85 -12.99
C VAL A 42 -3.99 0.43 -13.20
N VAL A 43 -4.15 -0.43 -12.18
CA VAL A 43 -3.64 -1.81 -12.24
C VAL A 43 -4.63 -2.68 -13.02
N PRO A 44 -4.21 -3.38 -14.10
CA PRO A 44 -5.08 -4.29 -14.81
C PRO A 44 -5.61 -5.40 -13.90
N ARG A 45 -6.86 -5.82 -14.11
CA ARG A 45 -7.53 -6.82 -13.27
C ARG A 45 -6.86 -8.20 -13.29
N GLU A 46 -6.12 -8.51 -14.35
CA GLU A 46 -5.33 -9.72 -14.51
C GLU A 46 -4.07 -9.64 -13.63
N VAL A 47 -3.42 -8.47 -13.63
CA VAL A 47 -2.23 -8.18 -12.82
C VAL A 47 -2.55 -8.22 -11.33
N THR A 48 -3.71 -7.73 -10.88
CA THR A 48 -4.11 -7.83 -9.46
C THR A 48 -4.26 -9.26 -8.95
N ARG A 49 -4.36 -10.25 -9.85
CA ARG A 49 -4.41 -11.69 -9.51
C ARG A 49 -3.08 -12.41 -9.67
N SER A 50 -2.05 -11.75 -10.17
CA SER A 50 -0.73 -12.32 -10.40
C SER A 50 0.28 -11.62 -9.49
N PRO A 51 0.68 -12.26 -8.37
CA PRO A 51 1.69 -11.71 -7.45
C PRO A 51 2.97 -11.24 -8.15
N GLU A 52 3.42 -12.01 -9.12
CA GLU A 52 4.63 -11.75 -9.90
C GLU A 52 4.48 -10.51 -10.78
N GLU A 53 3.44 -10.46 -11.62
CA GLU A 53 3.19 -9.31 -12.49
C GLU A 53 2.89 -8.04 -11.68
N PHE A 54 2.23 -8.19 -10.53
CA PHE A 54 1.96 -7.05 -9.66
C PHE A 54 3.26 -6.51 -9.05
N LEU A 55 4.15 -7.38 -8.57
CA LEU A 55 5.46 -6.97 -8.08
C LEU A 55 6.29 -6.29 -9.18
N ASP A 56 6.27 -6.82 -10.40
CA ASP A 56 6.92 -6.20 -11.56
C ASP A 56 6.34 -4.79 -11.82
N LEU A 57 5.02 -4.65 -11.86
CA LEU A 57 4.36 -3.36 -12.04
C LEU A 57 4.73 -2.36 -10.95
N LEU A 58 4.76 -2.76 -9.68
CA LEU A 58 5.14 -1.87 -8.57
C LEU A 58 6.56 -1.32 -8.76
N VAL A 59 7.49 -2.16 -9.24
CA VAL A 59 8.88 -1.76 -9.50
C VAL A 59 8.98 -0.90 -10.76
N GLU A 60 8.38 -1.32 -11.87
CA GLU A 60 8.46 -0.63 -13.16
C GLU A 60 7.82 0.76 -13.13
N GLN A 61 6.68 0.88 -12.45
CA GLN A 61 5.95 2.15 -12.33
C GLN A 61 6.47 3.01 -11.18
N GLY A 62 7.39 2.49 -10.35
CA GLY A 62 7.94 3.23 -9.22
C GLY A 62 6.88 3.63 -8.20
N VAL A 63 5.96 2.73 -7.87
CA VAL A 63 4.86 3.01 -6.94
C VAL A 63 5.41 3.41 -5.57
N THR A 64 4.96 4.55 -5.05
CA THR A 64 5.37 5.12 -3.76
C THR A 64 4.32 4.91 -2.67
N VAL A 65 3.03 4.83 -3.03
CA VAL A 65 1.93 4.59 -2.09
C VAL A 65 1.11 3.40 -2.55
N LEU A 66 1.05 2.39 -1.69
CA LEU A 66 0.35 1.14 -1.95
C LEU A 66 -0.72 0.90 -0.88
N SER A 67 -1.97 0.77 -1.30
CA SER A 67 -3.07 0.32 -0.44
C SER A 67 -3.30 -1.17 -0.65
N GLN A 68 -3.39 -1.95 0.43
CA GLN A 68 -3.64 -3.40 0.39
C GLN A 68 -4.51 -3.84 1.56
N THR A 69 -5.27 -4.91 1.36
CA THR A 69 -5.73 -5.69 2.52
C THR A 69 -4.59 -6.54 3.06
N PRO A 70 -4.56 -6.87 4.36
CA PRO A 70 -3.59 -7.81 4.93
C PRO A 70 -3.43 -9.09 4.11
N SER A 71 -4.53 -9.70 3.67
CA SER A 71 -4.53 -10.91 2.84
C SER A 71 -3.84 -10.71 1.49
N ALA A 72 -4.07 -9.59 0.81
CA ALA A 72 -3.46 -9.31 -0.49
C ALA A 72 -1.95 -9.01 -0.36
N PHE A 73 -1.55 -8.37 0.75
CA PHE A 73 -0.15 -8.08 1.03
C PHE A 73 0.70 -9.32 1.32
N ARG A 74 0.10 -10.45 1.70
CA ARG A 74 0.84 -11.71 2.00
C ARG A 74 1.73 -12.17 0.85
N SER A 75 1.34 -11.90 -0.40
CA SER A 75 2.18 -12.21 -1.56
C SER A 75 3.51 -11.43 -1.55
N LEU A 76 3.48 -10.15 -1.17
CA LEU A 76 4.68 -9.33 -1.04
C LEU A 76 5.53 -9.74 0.18
N VAL A 77 4.88 -10.14 1.28
CA VAL A 77 5.58 -10.74 2.44
C VAL A 77 6.29 -12.03 2.02
N SER A 78 5.62 -12.88 1.25
CA SER A 78 6.20 -14.13 0.73
C SER A 78 7.41 -13.88 -0.16
N ALA A 79 7.34 -12.88 -1.05
CA ALA A 79 8.47 -12.46 -1.88
C ALA A 79 9.63 -11.88 -1.05
N ALA A 80 9.34 -11.13 0.01
CA ALA A 80 10.37 -10.67 0.94
C ALA A 80 11.05 -11.85 1.67
N ALA A 81 10.27 -12.84 2.10
CA ALA A 81 10.77 -14.03 2.78
C ALA A 81 11.62 -14.94 1.88
N SER A 82 11.28 -15.05 0.60
CA SER A 82 12.04 -15.84 -0.39
C SER A 82 13.33 -15.15 -0.86
N GLY A 83 13.54 -13.88 -0.49
CA GLY A 83 14.71 -13.12 -0.89
C GLY A 83 14.63 -12.54 -2.30
N ASP A 84 13.43 -12.32 -2.82
CA ASP A 84 13.23 -11.73 -4.15
C ASP A 84 13.92 -10.36 -4.27
N GLU A 85 14.79 -10.21 -5.26
CA GLU A 85 15.59 -9.00 -5.45
C GLU A 85 14.73 -7.76 -5.78
N ARG A 86 13.55 -7.95 -6.37
CA ARG A 86 12.62 -6.86 -6.70
C ARG A 86 12.12 -6.14 -5.46
N ILE A 87 12.06 -6.81 -4.30
CA ILE A 87 11.67 -6.18 -3.02
C ILE A 87 12.61 -5.03 -2.67
N GLY A 88 13.91 -5.17 -2.93
CA GLY A 88 14.89 -4.11 -2.70
C GLY A 88 14.84 -2.96 -3.72
N ARG A 89 14.07 -3.13 -4.81
CA ARG A 89 13.89 -2.14 -5.89
C ARG A 89 12.59 -1.35 -5.78
N LEU A 90 11.73 -1.68 -4.83
CA LEU A 90 10.46 -0.97 -4.61
C LEU A 90 10.73 0.49 -4.21
N ALA A 91 10.00 1.41 -4.84
CA ALA A 91 10.06 2.85 -4.53
C ALA A 91 9.14 3.26 -3.36
N LEU A 92 8.53 2.27 -2.70
CA LEU A 92 7.50 2.48 -1.69
C LEU A 92 7.97 3.42 -0.57
N ARG A 93 7.14 4.43 -0.31
CA ARG A 93 7.21 5.32 0.85
C ARG A 93 6.24 4.89 1.93
N SER A 94 5.06 4.38 1.53
CA SER A 94 4.01 3.95 2.45
C SER A 94 3.26 2.74 1.91
N VAL A 95 2.95 1.81 2.81
CA VAL A 95 1.97 0.74 2.60
C VAL A 95 0.83 0.96 3.59
N VAL A 96 -0.39 1.12 3.06
CA VAL A 96 -1.61 1.34 3.83
C VAL A 96 -2.42 0.05 3.87
N PHE A 97 -2.66 -0.46 5.07
CA PHE A 97 -3.51 -1.61 5.33
C PHE A 97 -4.92 -1.17 5.66
N ALA A 98 -5.92 -1.79 5.03
CA ALA A 98 -7.32 -1.55 5.31
C ALA A 98 -8.20 -2.77 5.01
N GLY A 99 -9.42 -2.78 5.53
CA GLY A 99 -10.47 -3.75 5.18
C GLY A 99 -10.41 -5.10 5.91
N GLU A 100 -9.30 -5.45 6.57
CA GLU A 100 -9.21 -6.66 7.40
C GLU A 100 -8.42 -6.40 8.68
N LYS A 101 -8.51 -7.31 9.65
CA LYS A 101 -7.66 -7.26 10.85
C LYS A 101 -6.20 -7.48 10.45
N LEU A 102 -5.33 -6.54 10.78
CA LEU A 102 -3.89 -6.66 10.60
C LEU A 102 -3.26 -7.39 11.79
N GLU A 103 -2.65 -8.54 11.54
CA GLU A 103 -1.84 -9.27 12.52
C GLU A 103 -0.36 -8.94 12.32
N PHE A 104 0.26 -8.20 13.24
CA PHE A 104 1.65 -7.70 13.04
C PHE A 104 2.67 -8.82 12.84
N GLY A 105 2.43 -10.00 13.42
CA GLY A 105 3.29 -11.18 13.21
C GLY A 105 3.39 -11.62 11.74
N GLU A 106 2.38 -11.34 10.92
CA GLU A 106 2.42 -11.62 9.47
C GLU A 106 3.38 -10.70 8.71
N LEU A 107 3.74 -9.54 9.27
CA LEU A 107 4.63 -8.56 8.63
C LEU A 107 6.11 -8.83 8.88
N ARG A 108 6.46 -9.78 9.77
CA ARG A 108 7.85 -10.00 10.19
C ARG A 108 8.83 -10.21 9.03
N PRO A 109 8.56 -11.05 8.01
CA PRO A 109 9.51 -11.23 6.91
C PRO A 109 9.75 -9.94 6.13
N TRP A 110 8.70 -9.14 5.93
CA TRP A 110 8.80 -7.83 5.29
C TRP A 110 9.66 -6.87 6.12
N VAL A 111 9.36 -6.77 7.42
CA VAL A 111 10.08 -5.88 8.34
C VAL A 111 11.54 -6.29 8.52
N GLN A 112 11.84 -7.59 8.53
CA GLN A 112 13.23 -8.07 8.56
C GLN A 112 14.01 -7.68 7.29
N ARG A 113 13.32 -7.59 6.13
CA ARG A 113 13.95 -7.29 4.85
C ARG A 113 14.11 -5.79 4.58
N LEU A 114 13.09 -4.98 4.91
CA LEU A 114 13.00 -3.55 4.57
C LEU A 114 12.99 -2.61 5.78
N GLY A 115 12.78 -3.14 6.99
CA GLY A 115 12.57 -2.33 8.19
C GLY A 115 11.18 -1.69 8.25
N LEU A 116 11.04 -0.72 9.15
CA LEU A 116 9.79 0.06 9.36
C LEU A 116 9.95 1.55 8.99
N ASP A 117 11.16 1.97 8.61
CA ASP A 117 11.44 3.36 8.26
C ASP A 117 10.92 3.69 6.87
N ARG A 118 11.25 2.87 5.87
CA ARG A 118 10.82 3.04 4.48
C ARG A 118 10.67 1.70 3.75
N PRO A 119 9.45 1.33 3.32
CA PRO A 119 8.22 2.08 3.48
C PRO A 119 7.66 2.08 4.92
N ALA A 120 6.98 3.16 5.29
CA ALA A 120 6.15 3.19 6.48
C ALA A 120 4.97 2.23 6.31
N LEU A 121 4.69 1.43 7.35
CA LEU A 121 3.54 0.55 7.40
C LEU A 121 2.44 1.21 8.22
N VAL A 122 1.27 1.41 7.63
CA VAL A 122 0.16 2.15 8.25
C VAL A 122 -1.08 1.29 8.27
N ASN A 123 -1.62 1.03 9.45
CA ASN A 123 -2.91 0.39 9.62
C ASN A 123 -4.01 1.46 9.70
N MET A 124 -4.96 1.42 8.77
CA MET A 124 -6.13 2.27 8.77
C MET A 124 -7.39 1.43 8.95
N TYR A 125 -8.19 1.79 9.95
CA TYR A 125 -9.52 1.22 10.10
C TYR A 125 -10.57 2.27 9.74
N GLY A 126 -11.60 1.82 9.04
CA GLY A 126 -12.82 2.56 8.75
C GLY A 126 -13.85 1.64 8.12
N ILE A 127 -15.03 2.19 7.90
CA ILE A 127 -16.15 1.52 7.26
C ILE A 127 -16.71 2.45 6.18
N THR A 128 -17.45 1.88 5.23
CA THR A 128 -18.05 2.64 4.13
C THR A 128 -18.88 3.83 4.63
N GLU A 129 -19.64 3.64 5.71
CA GLU A 129 -20.52 4.63 6.33
C GLU A 129 -19.77 5.83 6.91
N THR A 130 -18.48 5.70 7.21
CA THR A 130 -17.63 6.77 7.75
C THR A 130 -16.60 7.29 6.75
N THR A 131 -16.82 7.03 5.45
CA THR A 131 -15.97 7.47 4.34
C THR A 131 -14.56 6.88 4.40
N VAL A 132 -14.46 5.60 4.03
CA VAL A 132 -13.22 4.85 3.84
C VAL A 132 -12.43 4.57 5.12
N HIS A 133 -11.89 5.60 5.78
CA HIS A 133 -10.99 5.46 6.92
C HIS A 133 -11.34 6.43 8.05
N THR A 134 -11.22 5.98 9.29
CA THR A 134 -11.57 6.74 10.51
C THR A 134 -10.42 6.77 11.52
N THR A 135 -9.62 5.71 11.61
CA THR A 135 -8.45 5.66 12.48
C THR A 135 -7.17 5.47 11.69
N TYR A 136 -6.06 5.90 12.30
CA TYR A 136 -4.71 5.82 11.76
C TYR A 136 -3.80 5.24 12.83
N TYR A 137 -2.98 4.26 12.45
CA TYR A 137 -1.90 3.76 13.29
C TYR A 137 -0.68 3.44 12.44
N ARG A 138 0.42 4.17 12.65
CA ARG A 138 1.72 3.82 12.09
C ARG A 138 2.31 2.66 12.90
N VAL A 139 2.62 1.57 12.22
CA VAL A 139 3.26 0.40 12.83
C VAL A 139 4.68 0.77 13.22
N VAL A 140 5.01 0.56 14.51
CA VAL A 140 6.33 0.84 15.09
C VAL A 140 7.04 -0.42 15.59
N ASP A 141 6.32 -1.55 15.65
CA ASP A 141 6.84 -2.88 15.97
C ASP A 141 6.06 -3.97 15.20
N ALA A 142 6.73 -5.08 14.85
CA ALA A 142 6.12 -6.24 14.18
C ALA A 142 6.95 -7.54 14.37
#